data_AF-A0A9N9IM18-F1
#
_entry.id   AF-A0A9N9IM18-F1
#
_cell.length_a   1.000
_cell.length_b   1.000
_cell.length_c   1.000
_cell.angle_alpha   90.00
_cell.angle_beta   90.00
_cell.angle_gamma   90.00
#
_symmetry.space_group_name_H-M   'P 1'
#
loop_
_entity.id
_entity.type
_entity.pdbx_description
1 polymer ?
#
loop_
_entity_poly.entity_id
_entity_poly.type
_entity_poly.pdbx_seq_one_letter_code
_entity_poly.pdbx_strand_id
1 'polypeptide(L)' 'MNATQREETKILLRQESDVFAGSIQELGRTDEVHHEIDTDDARPIKQNAYRMAPSIREFVKQEISQLKDRGLI' A
#
# COMPACT_ATOMS: atom_id res chain seq x y z
N MET A 1 14.58 -11.90 27.17
CA MET A 1 13.88 -12.73 26.18
C MET A 1 14.48 -14.11 26.21
N ASN A 2 13.68 -15.16 26.42
CA ASN A 2 14.18 -16.54 26.49
C ASN A 2 14.53 -17.04 25.07
N ALA A 3 15.63 -17.78 24.91
CA ALA A 3 16.10 -18.25 23.59
C ALA A 3 15.07 -19.15 22.88
N THR A 4 14.32 -19.94 23.65
CA THR A 4 13.25 -20.82 23.15
C THR A 4 12.12 -20.03 22.48
N GLN A 5 11.65 -18.96 23.14
CA GLN A 5 10.58 -18.09 22.62
C GLN A 5 10.98 -17.44 21.29
N ARG A 6 12.26 -17.08 21.14
CA ARG A 6 12.76 -16.46 19.90
C ARG A 6 12.68 -17.42 18.72
N GLU A 7 12.94 -18.70 18.97
CA GLU A 7 12.91 -19.71 17.91
C GLU A 7 11.47 -20.08 17.54
N GLU A 8 10.60 -20.23 18.54
CA GLU A 8 9.16 -20.45 18.35
C GLU A 8 8.52 -19.32 17.52
N THR A 9 8.84 -18.05 17.82
CA THR A 9 8.34 -16.92 17.04
C THR A 9 8.80 -16.94 15.58
N LYS A 10 10.04 -17.33 15.30
CA LYS A 10 10.51 -17.43 13.90
C LYS A 10 9.80 -18.53 13.13
N ILE A 11 9.51 -19.65 13.79
CA ILE A 11 8.76 -20.75 13.19
C ILE A 11 7.35 -20.28 12.84
N LEU A 12 6.68 -19.61 13.78
CA LEU A 12 5.34 -19.05 13.57
C LEU A 12 5.31 -18.07 12.40
N LEU A 13 6.22 -17.09 12.36
CA LEU A 13 6.27 -16.09 11.28
C LEU A 13 6.54 -16.72 9.91
N ARG A 14 7.24 -17.85 9.84
CA ARG A 14 7.46 -18.59 8.59
C ARG A 14 6.27 -19.43 8.18
N GLN A 15 5.57 -20.03 9.14
CA GLN A 15 4.39 -20.86 8.89
C GLN A 15 3.20 -20.01 8.43
N GLU A 16 3.02 -18.84 9.05
CA GLU A 16 1.91 -17.91 8.81
C GLU A 16 2.38 -16.69 7.98
N SER A 17 3.28 -16.91 7.01
CA SER A 17 3.91 -15.81 6.25
C SER A 17 2.92 -14.99 5.41
N ASP A 18 1.76 -15.57 5.11
CA ASP A 18 0.63 -14.94 4.41
C ASP A 18 -0.23 -14.06 5.34
N VAL A 19 -0.21 -14.32 6.65
CA VAL A 19 -0.95 -13.55 7.65
C VAL A 19 -0.23 -12.26 8.04
N PHE A 20 1.10 -12.27 8.00
CA PHE A 20 1.93 -11.14 8.42
C PHE A 20 2.56 -10.43 7.22
N ALA A 21 2.20 -9.17 7.00
CA ALA A 21 2.90 -8.31 6.04
C ALA A 21 4.20 -7.78 6.65
N GLY A 22 5.35 -8.13 6.05
CA GLY A 22 6.65 -7.56 6.40
C GLY A 22 6.89 -6.17 5.79
N SER A 23 6.06 -5.80 4.82
CA SER A 23 6.15 -4.55 4.08
C SER A 23 4.78 -4.13 3.53
N ILE A 24 4.62 -2.85 3.16
CA ILE A 24 3.38 -2.35 2.55
C ILE A 24 3.07 -3.05 1.22
N GLN A 25 4.10 -3.56 0.55
CA GLN A 25 4.01 -4.29 -0.72
C GLN A 25 3.27 -5.63 -0.58
N GLU A 26 3.26 -6.21 0.62
CA GLU A 26 2.66 -7.52 0.92
C GLU A 26 1.22 -7.42 1.43
N LEU A 27 0.66 -6.20 1.53
CA LEU A 27 -0.73 -6.02 1.92
C LEU A 27 -1.65 -6.65 0.87
N GLY A 28 -2.51 -7.57 1.32
CA GLY A 28 -3.53 -8.19 0.48
C GLY A 28 -4.65 -7.21 0.08
N ARG A 29 -5.49 -7.65 -0.85
CA ARG A 29 -6.72 -6.96 -1.27
C ARG A 29 -7.87 -7.95 -1.43
N THR A 30 -9.09 -7.47 -1.32
CA THR A 30 -10.31 -8.25 -1.55
C THR A 30 -11.26 -7.45 -2.43
N ASP A 31 -11.94 -8.15 -3.35
CA ASP A 31 -12.99 -7.59 -4.20
C ASP A 31 -14.39 -7.86 -3.61
N GLU A 32 -14.49 -8.45 -2.41
CA GLU A 32 -15.76 -8.77 -1.76
C GLU A 32 -16.54 -7.52 -1.31
N VAL A 33 -15.83 -6.44 -0.96
CA VAL A 33 -16.42 -5.20 -0.45
C VAL A 33 -15.79 -4.01 -1.17
N HIS A 34 -16.64 -3.09 -1.60
CA HIS A 34 -16.22 -1.85 -2.23
C HIS A 34 -16.79 -0.67 -1.44
N HIS A 35 -15.99 0.39 -1.30
CA HIS A 35 -16.46 1.63 -0.69
C HIS A 35 -17.19 2.48 -1.72
N GLU A 36 -18.40 2.91 -1.37
CA GLU A 36 -19.13 3.94 -2.10
C GLU A 36 -18.82 5.31 -1.48
N ILE A 37 -18.43 6.26 -2.33
CA ILE A 37 -18.25 7.66 -1.93
C ILE A 37 -19.47 8.43 -2.43
N ASP A 38 -20.37 8.76 -1.52
CA ASP A 38 -21.55 9.57 -1.84
C ASP A 38 -21.14 11.04 -2.02
N THR A 39 -21.29 11.53 -3.25
CA THR A 39 -20.99 12.93 -3.60
C THR A 39 -22.23 13.83 -3.62
N ASP A 40 -23.42 13.27 -3.37
CA ASP A 40 -24.70 13.99 -3.50
C ASP A 40 -24.75 14.77 -4.84
N ASP A 41 -25.11 16.05 -4.81
CA ASP A 41 -25.16 16.92 -5.99
C ASP A 41 -23.80 17.56 -6.39
N ALA A 42 -22.69 17.16 -5.78
CA ALA A 42 -21.39 17.78 -6.06
C ALA A 42 -20.92 17.48 -7.50
N ARG A 43 -20.69 18.54 -8.28
CA ARG A 43 -20.19 18.41 -9.66
C ARG A 43 -18.68 18.19 -9.70
N PRO A 44 -18.17 17.38 -10.65
CA PRO A 44 -16.73 17.19 -10.83
C PRO A 44 -15.98 18.51 -11.04
N ILE A 45 -14.83 18.65 -10.36
CA ILE A 45 -13.97 19.83 -10.47
C ILE A 45 -12.70 19.45 -11.23
N LYS A 46 -12.46 20.08 -12.38
CA LYS A 46 -11.20 19.95 -13.10
C LYS A 46 -10.16 20.86 -12.48
N GLN A 47 -9.09 20.28 -11.95
CA GLN A 47 -7.98 21.02 -11.36
C GLN A 47 -6.66 20.61 -12.01
N ASN A 48 -5.82 21.59 -12.35
CA ASN A 48 -4.48 21.33 -12.84
C ASN A 48 -3.55 20.95 -11.68
N ALA A 49 -2.66 19.98 -11.89
CA ALA A 49 -1.62 19.66 -10.92
C ALA A 49 -0.67 20.85 -10.73
N TYR A 50 -0.24 21.08 -9.50
CA TYR A 50 0.75 22.11 -9.20
C TYR A 50 2.13 21.73 -9.76
N ARG A 51 2.96 22.73 -10.04
CA ARG A 51 4.33 22.48 -10.51
C ARG A 51 5.18 21.86 -9.40
N MET A 52 5.78 20.72 -9.71
CA MET A 52 6.65 20.02 -8.76
C MET A 52 8.10 20.51 -8.85
N ALA A 53 8.76 20.64 -7.71
CA ALA A 53 10.19 20.92 -7.66
C ALA A 53 10.99 19.76 -8.29
N PRO A 54 12.08 20.03 -9.03
CA PRO A 54 12.90 18.98 -9.66
C PRO A 54 13.43 17.95 -8.66
N SER A 55 13.72 18.36 -7.42
CA SER A 55 14.24 17.49 -6.35
C SER A 55 13.28 16.38 -5.93
N ILE A 56 11.97 16.59 -6.05
CA ILE A 56 10.94 15.63 -5.61
C ILE A 56 10.47 14.76 -6.79
N ARG A 57 10.71 15.22 -8.03
CA ARG A 57 10.19 14.57 -9.23
C ARG A 57 10.63 13.11 -9.37
N GLU A 58 11.87 12.80 -9.00
CA GLU A 58 12.39 11.44 -9.13
C GLU A 58 11.76 10.48 -8.12
N PHE A 59 11.62 10.93 -6.87
CA PHE A 59 10.91 10.18 -5.84
C PHE A 59 9.45 9.87 -6.25
N VAL A 60 8.72 10.88 -6.75
CA VAL A 60 7.33 10.68 -7.17
C VAL A 60 7.21 9.73 -8.36
N LYS A 61 8.15 9.77 -9.30
CA LYS A 61 8.18 8.80 -10.41
C LYS A 61 8.36 7.36 -9.91
N GLN A 62 9.26 7.15 -8.94
CA GLN A 62 9.50 5.84 -8.35
C GLN A 62 8.26 5.33 -7.62
N GLU A 63 7.60 6.20 -6.83
CA GLU A 63 6.38 5.83 -6.12
C GLU A 63 5.24 5.47 -7.09
N ILE A 64 5.05 6.26 -8.15
CA ILE A 64 4.06 5.96 -9.19
C ILE A 64 4.35 4.61 -9.86
N SER A 65 5.62 4.31 -10.15
CA SER A 65 5.99 3.01 -10.72
C SER A 65 5.60 1.86 -9.79
N GLN A 66 5.93 1.98 -8.50
CA GLN A 66 5.60 0.96 -7.51
C GLN A 66 4.10 0.73 -7.37
N LEU A 67 3.28 1.80 -7.41
CA LEU A 67 1.83 1.67 -7.34
C LEU A 67 1.24 0.99 -8.58
N LYS A 68 1.77 1.28 -9.76
CA LYS A 68 1.39 0.61 -11.02
C LYS A 68 1.75 -0.86 -11.03
N ASP A 69 2.96 -1.19 -10.58
CA ASP A 69 3.43 -2.59 -10.52
C ASP A 69 2.54 -3.43 -9.59
N ARG A 70 1.92 -2.80 -8.58
CA ARG A 70 0.94 -3.43 -7.67
C ARG A 70 -0.51 -3.39 -8.19
N GLY A 71 -0.78 -2.71 -9.30
CA GLY A 71 -2.11 -2.54 -9.86
C GLY A 71 -3.05 -1.73 -8.95
N LEU A 72 -2.51 -0.74 -8.22
CA LEU A 72 -3.29 0.20 -7.41
C LEU A 72 -3.72 1.44 -8.21
N ILE A 73 -3.04 1.75 -9.31
CA ILE A 73 -3.32 2.85 -10.27
C ILE A 73 -2.96 2.45 -11.70
#